data_AF-A0A813IJ81-F1
#
_entry.id   AF-A0A813IJ81-F1
#
_cell.length_a   1.000
_cell.length_b   1.000
_cell.length_c   1.000
_cell.angle_alpha   90.00
_cell.angle_beta   90.00
_cell.angle_gamma   90.00
#
_symmetry.space_group_name_H-M   'P 1'
#
loop_
_entity.id
_entity.type
_entity.pdbx_description
1 polymer ?
#
loop_
_entity_poly.entity_id
_entity_poly.type
_entity_poly.pdbx_seq_one_letter_code
_entity_poly.pdbx_strand_id
1 'polypeptide(L)'
;IWGEVMNGTDEGDGWLKVGRYFLPMIINGTPVLTQCADSAHQASRAPAALKKPRKPRNVYRYMLQNITKDGEIDLVFNGLVRLLSTVYKANQTYLPNSVKSIGFYQEALVLLWHLLTLNPTFTKRVVDHLDTNQILLPVLYLLQQ
;
A
#
# COMPACT_ATOMS: atom_id res chain seq x y z
N ILE A 1 2.16 0.06 14.78
CA ILE A 1 0.99 0.55 14.01
C ILE A 1 1.34 1.94 13.52
N TRP A 2 1.46 2.16 12.21
CA TRP A 2 1.91 3.44 11.64
C TRP A 2 0.70 4.22 11.14
N GLY A 3 0.56 5.49 11.55
CA GLY A 3 -0.54 6.36 11.13
C GLY A 3 -1.69 6.57 12.13
N GLU A 4 -1.54 6.14 13.39
CA GLU A 4 -2.47 6.53 14.47
C GLU A 4 -2.22 7.97 14.93
N VAL A 5 -3.30 8.67 15.26
CA VAL A 5 -3.25 9.98 15.90
C VAL A 5 -3.07 9.76 17.39
N MET A 6 -1.96 10.25 17.93
CA MET A 6 -1.64 10.15 19.34
C MET A 6 -1.76 11.51 19.98
N ASN A 7 -2.48 11.58 21.10
CA ASN A 7 -2.48 12.76 21.95
C ASN A 7 -1.18 12.75 22.75
N GLY A 8 -0.40 13.81 22.62
CA GLY A 8 0.84 13.98 23.37
C GLY A 8 1.07 15.43 23.72
N THR A 9 1.92 15.66 24.72
CA THR A 9 2.36 16.99 25.12
C THR A 9 3.75 17.22 24.55
N ASP A 10 3.92 18.36 23.87
CA ASP A 10 5.22 18.84 23.44
C ASP A 10 5.91 19.46 24.65
N GLU A 11 7.05 18.88 25.07
CA GLU A 11 7.85 19.39 26.19
C GLU A 11 8.91 20.41 25.71
N GLY A 12 8.97 20.74 24.41
CA GLY A 12 9.85 21.76 23.83
C GLY A 12 11.31 21.30 23.65
N ASP A 13 11.59 20.03 23.90
CA ASP A 13 12.90 19.39 23.78
C ASP A 13 13.08 18.63 22.45
N GLY A 14 12.10 18.74 21.55
CA GLY A 14 12.06 18.03 20.28
C GLY A 14 11.45 16.63 20.35
N TRP A 15 10.86 16.25 21.49
CA TRP A 15 10.14 14.99 21.70
C TRP A 15 8.68 15.24 22.07
N LEU A 16 7.79 14.40 21.53
CA LEU A 16 6.38 14.35 21.89
C LEU A 16 6.16 13.26 22.94
N LYS A 17 5.73 13.64 24.14
CA LYS A 17 5.41 12.69 25.21
C LYS A 17 3.99 12.15 25.06
N VAL A 18 3.86 10.83 24.96
CA VAL A 18 2.58 10.11 24.82
C VAL A 18 2.46 9.11 25.96
N GLY A 19 1.74 9.51 27.01
CA GLY A 19 1.61 8.71 28.24
C GLY A 19 2.95 8.52 28.95
N ARG A 20 3.50 7.30 28.91
CA ARG A 20 4.83 6.95 29.48
C ARG A 20 5.95 6.85 28.43
N TYR A 21 5.63 7.07 27.16
CA TYR A 21 6.57 6.89 26.03
C TYR A 21 6.84 8.23 25.34
N PHE A 22 7.95 8.28 24.60
CA PHE A 22 8.39 9.47 23.87
C PHE A 22 8.53 9.17 22.38
N LEU A 23 8.02 10.06 21.54
CA LEU A 23 8.14 10.01 20.10
C LEU A 23 9.01 11.17 19.61
N PRO A 24 10.08 10.91 18.84
CA PRO A 24 10.93 11.97 18.32
C PRO A 24 10.17 12.77 17.27
N MET A 25 10.17 14.10 17.40
CA MET A 25 9.60 14.96 16.38
C MET A 25 10.49 15.04 15.14
N ILE A 26 11.79 14.83 15.31
CA ILE A 26 12.81 14.92 14.26
C ILE A 26 13.72 13.68 14.33
N ILE A 27 13.92 13.03 13.19
CA ILE A 27 14.93 11.96 13.03
C ILE A 27 15.86 12.39 11.89
N ASN A 28 17.17 12.49 12.15
CA ASN A 28 18.18 12.91 11.17
C ASN A 28 17.83 14.24 10.44
N GLY A 29 17.32 15.23 11.18
CA GLY A 29 16.91 16.52 10.62
C GLY A 29 15.59 16.51 9.83
N THR A 30 14.93 15.37 9.70
CA THR A 30 13.64 15.25 9.01
C THR A 30 12.48 15.22 10.02
N PRO A 31 11.46 16.10 9.90
CA PRO A 31 10.33 16.11 10.81
C PRO A 31 9.42 14.89 10.57
N VAL A 32 9.16 14.11 11.62
CA VAL A 32 8.40 12.85 11.57
C VAL A 32 6.97 13.01 12.13
N LEU A 33 6.73 14.06 12.91
CA LEU A 33 5.41 14.38 13.48
C LEU A 33 4.80 15.62 12.82
N THR A 34 3.50 15.58 12.55
CA THR A 34 2.73 16.72 12.05
C THR A 34 1.66 17.06 13.07
N GLN A 35 1.71 18.28 13.61
CA GLN A 35 0.74 18.74 14.59
C GLN A 35 -0.66 18.81 13.95
N CYS A 36 -1.62 18.05 14.48
CA CYS A 36 -3.01 18.15 14.07
C CYS A 36 -3.63 19.29 14.89
N ALA A 37 -3.82 20.47 14.30
CA ALA A 37 -4.52 21.55 14.98
C ALA A 37 -5.98 21.13 15.24
N ASP A 38 -6.35 21.02 16.51
CA ASP A 38 -7.72 20.83 16.95
C ASP A 38 -8.57 22.04 16.53
N SER A 39 -9.46 21.84 15.58
CA SER A 39 -10.76 22.52 15.66
C SER A 39 -11.54 21.83 16.77
N ALA A 40 -11.38 22.37 17.97
CA ALA A 40 -11.82 21.79 19.23
C ALA A 40 -13.34 21.53 19.32
N HIS A 41 -13.62 20.49 20.09
CA HIS A 41 -14.91 19.96 20.52
C HIS A 41 -15.76 20.93 21.39
N GLN A 42 -17.07 21.00 21.08
CA GLN A 42 -18.25 20.85 21.97
C GLN A 42 -19.36 21.90 21.76
N ALA A 43 -20.49 21.46 21.20
CA ALA A 43 -21.83 21.85 21.65
C ALA A 43 -22.86 20.79 21.19
N SER A 44 -23.58 20.26 22.17
CA SER A 44 -24.71 19.35 22.04
C SER A 44 -25.84 19.88 21.14
N ARG A 45 -26.55 18.95 20.47
CA ARG A 45 -27.84 19.08 19.75
C ARG A 45 -27.83 19.82 18.40
N ALA A 46 -27.71 19.05 17.30
CA ALA A 46 -28.50 19.15 16.05
C ALA A 46 -27.93 18.18 14.97
N PRO A 47 -28.74 17.67 14.02
CA PRO A 47 -28.45 16.42 13.33
C PRO A 47 -27.60 16.58 12.05
N ALA A 48 -26.83 15.54 11.74
CA ALA A 48 -26.48 15.10 10.39
C ALA A 48 -25.86 16.11 9.40
N ALA A 49 -24.80 16.84 9.80
CA ALA A 49 -23.96 17.55 8.84
C ALA A 49 -22.71 16.72 8.45
N LEU A 50 -22.78 16.16 7.23
CA LEU A 50 -21.74 15.51 6.42
C LEU A 50 -20.29 15.74 6.88
N LYS A 51 -19.70 14.70 7.51
CA LYS A 51 -18.24 14.58 7.65
C LYS A 51 -17.62 14.58 6.27
N LYS A 52 -16.97 15.68 5.85
CA LYS A 52 -16.13 15.67 4.64
C LYS A 52 -15.06 14.59 4.82
N PRO A 53 -14.92 13.63 3.89
CA PRO A 53 -13.93 12.57 4.03
C PRO A 53 -12.56 13.22 4.07
N ARG A 54 -11.82 12.98 5.16
CA ARG A 54 -10.42 13.41 5.31
C ARG A 54 -9.65 12.90 4.09
N LYS A 55 -8.97 13.80 3.37
CA LYS A 55 -8.20 13.47 2.18
C LYS A 55 -7.27 12.28 2.51
N PRO A 56 -7.30 11.18 1.74
CA PRO A 56 -6.53 9.99 2.07
C PRO A 56 -5.05 10.33 2.08
N ARG A 57 -4.38 10.08 3.22
CA ARG A 57 -2.95 10.39 3.44
C ARG A 57 -2.06 9.69 2.39
N ASN A 58 -2.51 8.54 1.89
CA ASN A 58 -1.87 7.78 0.82
C ASN A 58 -2.83 7.65 -0.37
N VAL A 59 -2.78 8.62 -1.29
CA VAL A 59 -3.62 8.65 -2.50
C VAL A 59 -3.50 7.35 -3.31
N TYR A 60 -2.31 6.75 -3.33
CA TYR A 60 -2.06 5.46 -3.98
C TYR A 60 -2.93 4.31 -3.43
N ARG A 61 -3.02 4.17 -2.10
CA ARG A 61 -3.86 3.13 -1.48
C ARG A 61 -5.34 3.37 -1.75
N TYR A 62 -5.75 4.63 -1.75
CA TYR A 62 -7.11 5.02 -2.10
C TYR A 62 -7.44 4.66 -3.56
N MET A 63 -6.52 4.92 -4.49
CA MET A 63 -6.69 4.52 -5.89
C MET A 63 -6.81 3.00 -6.03
N LEU A 64 -5.94 2.22 -5.38
CA LEU A 64 -6.00 0.74 -5.43
C LEU A 64 -7.30 0.17 -4.85
N GLN A 65 -7.80 0.74 -3.74
CA GLN A 65 -9.05 0.32 -3.12
C GLN A 65 -10.27 0.61 -3.99
N ASN A 66 -10.20 1.66 -4.81
CA ASN A 66 -11.33 2.12 -5.60
C ASN A 66 -11.38 1.53 -7.03
N ILE A 67 -10.49 0.57 -7.35
CA ILE A 67 -10.54 -0.21 -8.60
C ILE A 67 -11.67 -1.24 -8.46
N THR A 68 -12.87 -0.91 -8.92
CA THR A 68 -14.03 -1.80 -8.84
C THR A 68 -14.48 -2.33 -10.19
N LYS A 69 -14.00 -1.75 -11.29
CA LYS A 69 -14.40 -2.18 -12.62
C LYS A 69 -13.68 -3.46 -13.02
N ASP A 70 -14.47 -4.41 -13.46
CA ASP A 70 -14.05 -5.69 -13.98
C ASP A 70 -12.96 -5.60 -15.05
N GLY A 71 -13.13 -4.73 -16.06
CA GLY A 71 -12.13 -4.56 -17.12
C GLY A 71 -10.80 -3.96 -16.63
N GLU A 72 -10.83 -3.14 -15.57
CA GLU A 72 -9.61 -2.57 -14.97
C GLU A 72 -8.88 -3.63 -14.14
N ILE A 73 -9.64 -4.48 -13.43
CA ILE A 73 -9.11 -5.64 -12.68
C ILE A 73 -8.41 -6.61 -13.64
N ASP A 74 -9.07 -6.96 -14.74
CA ASP A 74 -8.54 -7.89 -15.74
C ASP A 74 -7.27 -7.32 -16.42
N LEU A 75 -7.25 -6.01 -16.69
CA LEU A 75 -6.07 -5.31 -17.23
C LEU A 75 -4.88 -5.35 -16.25
N VAL A 76 -5.13 -5.03 -14.98
CA VAL A 76 -4.09 -5.02 -13.93
C VAL A 76 -3.55 -6.43 -13.71
N PHE A 77 -4.42 -7.43 -13.64
CA PHE A 77 -4.00 -8.82 -13.47
C PHE A 77 -3.15 -9.33 -14.64
N ASN A 78 -3.60 -9.12 -15.89
CA ASN A 78 -2.83 -9.51 -17.07
C ASN A 78 -1.47 -8.78 -17.13
N GLY A 79 -1.43 -7.51 -16.73
CA GLY A 79 -0.21 -6.74 -16.58
C GLY A 79 0.75 -7.36 -15.57
N LEU A 80 0.25 -7.76 -14.39
CA LEU A 80 1.04 -8.41 -13.34
C LEU A 80 1.56 -9.78 -13.78
N VAL A 81 0.73 -10.61 -14.39
CA VAL A 81 1.14 -11.91 -14.94
C VAL A 81 2.24 -11.73 -15.98
N ARG A 82 2.09 -10.77 -16.91
CA ARG A 82 3.11 -10.51 -17.93
C ARG A 82 4.41 -9.98 -17.34
N LEU A 83 4.33 -9.09 -16.35
CA LEU A 83 5.49 -8.54 -15.68
C LEU A 83 6.26 -9.64 -14.92
N LEU A 84 5.56 -10.42 -14.10
CA LEU A 84 6.15 -11.51 -13.30
C LEU A 84 6.69 -12.64 -14.18
N SER A 85 5.97 -13.03 -15.24
CA SER A 85 6.44 -14.06 -16.18
C SER A 85 7.64 -13.60 -17.00
N THR A 86 7.79 -12.29 -17.24
CA THR A 86 8.97 -11.73 -17.91
C THR A 86 10.22 -11.88 -17.03
N VAL A 87 10.09 -11.68 -15.71
CA VAL A 87 11.19 -11.91 -14.76
C VAL A 87 11.60 -13.39 -14.75
N TYR A 88 10.62 -14.31 -14.70
CA TYR A 88 10.88 -15.75 -14.79
C TYR A 88 11.63 -16.14 -16.07
N LYS A 89 11.18 -15.64 -17.24
CA LYS A 89 11.81 -15.93 -18.54
C LYS A 89 13.19 -15.32 -18.70
N ALA A 90 13.42 -14.13 -18.14
CA ALA A 90 14.74 -13.50 -18.13
C ALA A 90 15.77 -14.38 -17.41
N ASN A 91 15.38 -15.01 -16.30
CA ASN A 91 16.25 -15.93 -15.55
C ASN A 91 16.49 -17.28 -16.23
N GLN A 92 15.61 -17.72 -17.13
CA GLN A 92 15.79 -18.95 -17.93
C GLN A 92 16.46 -18.72 -19.30
N THR A 93 16.89 -17.49 -19.60
CA THR A 93 17.55 -17.20 -20.86
C THR A 93 19.03 -17.58 -20.77
N TYR A 94 19.45 -18.53 -21.61
CA TYR A 94 20.81 -19.09 -21.65
C TYR A 94 21.92 -18.08 -22.03
N LEU A 95 21.58 -16.91 -22.58
CA LEU A 95 22.56 -15.87 -22.87
C LEU A 95 22.63 -14.85 -21.73
N PRO A 96 23.73 -14.82 -20.95
CA PRO A 96 23.99 -13.73 -20.02
C PRO A 96 24.00 -12.40 -20.80
N ASN A 97 23.29 -11.38 -20.30
CA ASN A 97 23.04 -10.06 -20.91
C ASN A 97 21.91 -9.92 -21.95
N SER A 98 21.22 -11.00 -22.36
CA SER A 98 20.20 -10.87 -23.42
C SER A 98 18.86 -10.29 -22.96
N VAL A 99 18.52 -10.43 -21.68
CA VAL A 99 17.34 -9.80 -21.07
C VAL A 99 17.79 -9.20 -19.74
N LYS A 100 17.60 -7.89 -19.55
CA LYS A 100 17.96 -7.23 -18.29
C LYS A 100 17.11 -7.84 -17.17
N SER A 101 17.75 -8.49 -16.20
CA SER A 101 17.07 -8.92 -14.99
C SER A 101 16.44 -7.69 -14.32
N ILE A 102 15.13 -7.72 -14.21
CA ILE A 102 14.35 -6.65 -13.62
C ILE A 102 14.57 -6.73 -12.10
N GLY A 103 15.39 -5.82 -11.57
CA GLY A 103 15.71 -5.75 -10.14
C GLY A 103 14.56 -5.33 -9.22
N PHE A 104 13.35 -5.09 -9.76
CA PHE A 104 12.19 -4.59 -9.01
C PHE A 104 11.08 -5.65 -8.77
N TYR A 105 11.44 -6.94 -8.73
CA TYR A 105 10.46 -8.01 -8.53
C TYR A 105 9.81 -7.97 -7.14
N GLN A 106 10.52 -7.49 -6.12
CA GLN A 106 9.99 -7.36 -4.77
C GLN A 106 8.86 -6.32 -4.72
N GLU A 107 9.00 -5.20 -5.42
CA GLU A 107 8.01 -4.14 -5.53
C GLU A 107 6.76 -4.62 -6.27
N ALA A 108 6.94 -5.45 -7.31
CA ALA A 108 5.82 -6.08 -8.02
C ALA A 108 5.05 -7.06 -7.12
N LEU A 109 5.75 -7.87 -6.31
CA LEU A 109 5.14 -8.76 -5.33
C LEU A 109 4.41 -7.99 -4.22
N VAL A 110 5.00 -6.91 -3.72
CA VAL A 110 4.36 -6.04 -2.73
C VAL A 110 3.12 -5.37 -3.31
N LEU A 111 3.16 -4.97 -4.59
CA LEU A 111 2.01 -4.38 -5.28
C LEU A 111 0.88 -5.39 -5.49
N LEU A 112 1.22 -6.63 -5.90
CA LEU A 112 0.27 -7.74 -5.97
C LEU A 112 -0.37 -8.03 -4.61
N TRP A 113 0.45 -8.09 -3.55
CA TRP A 113 -0.02 -8.29 -2.19
C TRP A 113 -0.98 -7.17 -1.74
N HIS A 114 -0.62 -5.91 -2.01
CA HIS A 114 -1.48 -4.77 -1.68
C HIS A 114 -2.81 -4.80 -2.45
N LEU A 115 -2.81 -5.20 -3.72
CA LEU A 115 -4.04 -5.39 -4.51
C LEU A 115 -4.93 -6.47 -3.91
N LEU A 116 -4.36 -7.62 -3.55
CA LEU A 116 -5.10 -8.74 -2.95
C LEU A 116 -5.65 -8.44 -1.55
N THR A 117 -4.94 -7.63 -0.76
CA THR A 117 -5.34 -7.34 0.63
C THR A 117 -6.23 -6.11 0.76
N LEU A 118 -6.03 -5.08 -0.05
CA LEU A 118 -6.79 -3.83 0.04
C LEU A 118 -8.11 -3.87 -0.73
N ASN A 119 -8.20 -4.69 -1.78
CA ASN A 119 -9.35 -4.69 -2.68
C ASN A 119 -10.06 -6.06 -2.70
N PRO A 120 -11.17 -6.22 -1.95
CA PRO A 120 -11.89 -7.48 -1.90
C PRO A 120 -12.55 -7.83 -3.24
N THR A 121 -12.88 -6.85 -4.08
CA THR A 121 -13.47 -7.05 -5.41
C THR A 121 -12.44 -7.67 -6.36
N PHE A 122 -11.21 -7.16 -6.34
CA PHE A 122 -10.09 -7.73 -7.08
C PHE A 122 -9.85 -9.19 -6.69
N THR A 123 -9.77 -9.47 -5.39
CA THR A 123 -9.50 -10.83 -4.89
C THR A 123 -10.61 -11.81 -5.26
N LYS A 124 -11.88 -11.42 -5.11
CA LYS A 124 -13.00 -12.28 -5.52
C LYS A 124 -12.95 -12.60 -7.02
N ARG A 125 -12.68 -11.59 -7.85
CA ARG A 125 -12.60 -11.79 -9.30
C ARG A 125 -11.38 -12.61 -9.71
N VAL A 126 -10.24 -12.44 -9.04
CA VAL A 126 -9.04 -13.26 -9.27
C VAL A 126 -9.30 -14.74 -8.96
N VAL A 127 -10.05 -15.02 -7.89
CA VAL A 127 -10.36 -16.40 -7.48
C VAL A 127 -11.45 -17.04 -8.34
N ASP A 128 -12.50 -16.29 -8.69
CA ASP A 128 -13.67 -16.85 -9.39
C ASP A 128 -13.51 -16.88 -10.93
N HIS A 129 -12.85 -15.88 -11.52
CA HIS A 129 -12.89 -15.65 -12.97
C HIS A 129 -11.53 -15.70 -13.67
N LEU A 130 -10.41 -15.62 -12.95
CA LEU A 130 -9.07 -15.55 -13.55
C LEU A 130 -8.27 -16.82 -13.26
N ASP A 131 -7.43 -17.19 -14.22
CA ASP A 131 -6.49 -18.32 -14.09
C ASP A 131 -5.40 -18.01 -13.05
N THR A 132 -5.70 -18.29 -11.78
CA THR A 132 -4.77 -18.12 -10.65
C THR A 132 -3.44 -18.86 -10.89
N ASN A 133 -3.45 -19.96 -11.65
CA ASN A 133 -2.25 -20.71 -12.00
C ASN A 133 -1.21 -19.88 -12.78
N GLN A 134 -1.65 -18.91 -13.60
CA GLN A 134 -0.73 -18.09 -14.40
C GLN A 134 0.09 -17.12 -13.55
N ILE A 135 -0.44 -16.68 -12.41
CA ILE A 135 0.29 -15.83 -11.47
C ILE A 135 1.03 -16.66 -10.40
N LEU A 136 0.48 -17.82 -10.03
CA LEU A 136 1.08 -18.69 -9.02
C LEU A 136 2.46 -19.22 -9.43
N LEU A 137 2.62 -19.65 -10.69
CA LEU A 137 3.88 -20.19 -11.21
C LEU A 137 5.05 -19.17 -11.11
N PRO A 138 4.91 -17.93 -11.64
CA PRO A 138 5.91 -16.89 -11.44
C PRO A 138 6.17 -16.54 -9.97
N VAL A 139 5.12 -16.46 -9.14
CA VAL A 139 5.25 -16.09 -7.72
C VAL A 139 6.01 -17.16 -6.95
N LEU A 140 5.69 -18.43 -7.16
CA LEU A 140 6.35 -19.55 -6.51
C LEU A 140 7.83 -19.61 -6.89
N TYR A 141 8.14 -19.41 -8.18
CA TYR A 141 9.53 -19.35 -8.64
C TYR A 141 10.31 -18.19 -8.01
N LEU A 142 9.69 -17.01 -7.90
CA LEU A 142 10.30 -15.83 -7.28
C LEU A 142 10.48 -15.97 -5.76
N LEU A 143 9.68 -16.81 -5.10
CA LEU A 143 9.84 -17.14 -3.68
C LEU A 143 10.96 -18.16 -3.43
N GLN A 144 11.33 -18.94 -4.45
CA GLN A 144 12.37 -19.97 -4.37
C GLN A 144 13.78 -19.44 -4.74
N GLN A 145 13.87 -18.26 -5.35
CA GLN A 145 15.13 -17.54 -5.55
C GLN A 145 15.61 -16.84 -4.28
#